data_AF-A0A0F8Z812-F1
#
_entry.id   AF-A0A0F8Z812-F1
#
_cell.length_a   1.000
_cell.length_b   1.000
_cell.length_c   1.000
_cell.angle_alpha   90.00
_cell.angle_beta   90.00
_cell.angle_gamma   90.00
#
_symmetry.space_group_name_H-M   'P 1'
#
loop_
_entity.id
_entity.type
_entity.pdbx_description
1 polymer ?
#
loop_
_entity_poly.entity_id
_entity_poly.type
_entity_poly.pdbx_seq_one_letter_code
_entity_poly.pdbx_strand_id
1 'polypeptide(L)'
;MRILAIDTATKSCSIAIVDGETLMAEINLISGETHSKHLMGMVKQVFDLSGCHLSDIDGFAVTRGPGSFTGLRIGISAIKGLAMASGKSMVGVSVLDALAFQLSFTSSLICPTLD
;
A
#
# COMPACT_ATOMS: atom_id res chain seq x y z
N MET A 1 13.20 -9.76 -2.10
CA MET A 1 12.83 -8.58 -2.93
C MET A 1 11.93 -7.74 -2.07
N ARG A 2 12.36 -6.50 -1.79
CA ARG A 2 11.69 -5.62 -0.83
C ARG A 2 10.72 -4.69 -1.52
N ILE A 3 9.46 -4.73 -1.12
CA ILE A 3 8.41 -3.90 -1.72
C ILE A 3 7.76 -3.05 -0.65
N LEU A 4 7.68 -1.73 -0.89
CA LEU A 4 6.83 -0.83 -0.13
C LEU A 4 5.45 -0.75 -0.81
N ALA A 5 4.41 -1.18 -0.11
CA ALA A 5 3.03 -1.17 -0.58
C ALA A 5 2.21 -0.09 0.14
N ILE A 6 1.34 0.61 -0.59
CA ILE A 6 0.41 1.61 -0.04
C ILE A 6 -1.01 1.33 -0.54
N ASP A 7 -1.98 1.29 0.36
CA ASP A 7 -3.41 1.33 0.05
C ASP A 7 -4.08 2.53 0.71
N THR A 8 -4.77 3.33 -0.11
CA THR A 8 -5.58 4.47 0.32
C THR A 8 -6.94 4.46 -0.37
N ALA A 9 -7.37 3.32 -0.90
CA ALA A 9 -8.59 3.18 -1.69
C ALA A 9 -9.86 3.26 -0.84
N THR A 10 -9.79 2.97 0.45
CA THR A 10 -10.96 2.93 1.34
C THR A 10 -10.83 3.96 2.47
N LYS A 11 -11.64 3.81 3.53
CA LYS A 11 -11.52 4.59 4.77
C LYS A 11 -10.23 4.28 5.53
N SER A 12 -9.62 3.13 5.26
CA SER A 12 -8.31 2.77 5.81
C SER A 12 -7.18 3.32 4.94
N CYS A 13 -6.12 3.78 5.59
CA CYS A 13 -4.82 4.04 4.99
C CYS A 13 -3.84 2.99 5.51
N SER A 14 -3.30 2.18 4.62
CA SER A 14 -2.44 1.04 4.95
C SER A 14 -1.10 1.16 4.24
N ILE A 15 -0.02 0.85 4.95
CA ILE A 15 1.34 0.84 4.40
C ILE A 15 2.06 -0.38 4.94
N ALA A 16 2.77 -1.10 4.08
CA ALA A 16 3.57 -2.25 4.47
C ALA A 16 4.89 -2.32 3.72
N ILE A 17 5.92 -2.88 4.36
CA ILE A 17 7.14 -3.35 3.71
C ILE A 17 7.19 -4.86 3.84
N VAL A 18 7.38 -5.54 2.71
CA VAL A 18 7.60 -6.99 2.65
C VAL A 18 8.97 -7.29 2.08
N ASP A 19 9.60 -8.40 2.48
CA ASP A 19 10.77 -8.99 1.82
C ASP A 19 10.42 -10.42 1.38
N GLY A 20 10.14 -10.57 0.08
CA GLY A 20 9.54 -11.82 -0.43
C GLY A 20 8.18 -12.06 0.20
N GLU A 21 8.03 -13.16 0.93
CA GLU A 21 6.80 -13.54 1.65
C GLU A 21 6.79 -13.05 3.11
N THR A 22 7.88 -12.43 3.58
CA THR A 22 7.99 -11.98 4.97
C THR A 22 7.50 -10.55 5.11
N LEU A 23 6.50 -10.33 5.96
CA LEU A 23 6.09 -8.98 6.37
C LEU A 23 7.13 -8.39 7.33
N MET A 24 7.76 -7.28 6.93
CA MET A 24 8.77 -6.60 7.75
C MET A 24 8.14 -5.61 8.73
N ALA A 25 7.20 -4.80 8.23
CA ALA A 25 6.40 -3.90 9.05
C ALA A 25 5.12 -3.52 8.31
N GLU A 26 4.07 -3.23 9.06
CA GLU A 26 2.84 -2.62 8.54
C GLU A 26 2.28 -1.59 9.51
N ILE A 27 1.55 -0.62 8.95
CA ILE A 27 0.74 0.32 9.70
C ILE A 27 -0.61 0.45 8.99
N ASN A 28 -1.67 0.30 9.76
CA ASN A 28 -3.05 0.47 9.32
C ASN A 28 -3.69 1.58 10.16
N LEU A 29 -4.19 2.62 9.51
CA LEU A 29 -4.85 3.74 10.16
C LEU A 29 -6.27 3.92 9.60
N ILE A 30 -7.27 3.92 10.48
CA ILE A 30 -8.62 4.36 10.17
C ILE A 30 -8.82 5.68 10.91
N SER A 31 -8.90 6.78 10.17
CA SER A 31 -9.13 8.10 10.75
C SER A 31 -10.24 8.82 9.98
N GLY A 32 -10.92 9.74 10.66
CA GLY A 32 -11.89 10.65 10.01
C GLY A 32 -11.24 11.79 9.24
N GLU A 33 -9.90 11.87 9.22
CA GLU A 33 -9.14 12.91 8.54
C GLU A 33 -8.70 12.47 7.14
N THR A 34 -8.31 13.42 6.29
CA THR A 34 -7.82 13.13 4.95
C THR A 34 -6.47 12.40 5.00
N HIS A 35 -6.36 11.29 4.26
CA HIS A 35 -5.14 10.45 4.17
C HIS A 35 -3.84 11.24 3.94
N SER A 36 -3.91 12.34 3.18
CA SER A 36 -2.77 13.20 2.87
C SER A 36 -2.08 13.82 4.11
N LYS A 37 -2.79 13.99 5.23
CA LYS A 37 -2.19 14.54 6.46
C LYS A 37 -1.19 13.58 7.10
N HIS A 38 -1.45 12.28 7.01
CA HIS A 38 -0.74 11.26 7.79
C HIS A 38 0.16 10.37 6.92
N LEU A 39 -0.14 10.23 5.62
CA LEU A 39 0.49 9.26 4.73
C LEU A 39 2.02 9.27 4.80
N MET A 40 2.67 10.42 4.61
CA MET A 40 4.14 10.48 4.63
C MET A 40 4.74 10.23 6.02
N GLY A 41 4.01 10.59 7.08
CA GLY A 41 4.37 10.25 8.45
C GLY A 41 4.32 8.74 8.68
N MET A 42 3.28 8.07 8.17
CA MET A 42 3.15 6.61 8.19
C MET A 42 4.24 5.93 7.36
N VAL A 43 4.59 6.45 6.18
CA VAL A 43 5.72 5.93 5.38
C VAL A 43 7.00 5.95 6.20
N LYS A 44 7.30 7.08 6.86
CA LYS A 44 8.48 7.17 7.72
C LYS A 44 8.43 6.14 8.85
N GLN A 45 7.30 6.04 9.55
CA GLN A 45 7.15 5.08 10.66
C GLN A 45 7.33 3.63 10.21
N VAL A 46 6.86 3.24 9.02
CA VAL A 46 7.03 1.87 8.53
C VAL A 46 8.50 1.55 8.23
N PHE A 47 9.27 2.53 7.75
CA PHE A 47 10.73 2.40 7.59
C PHE A 47 11.42 2.27 8.95
N ASP A 48 11.06 3.12 9.93
CA ASP A 48 11.60 3.07 11.29
C ASP A 48 11.32 1.70 11.96
N LEU A 49 10.11 1.15 11.80
CA LEU A 49 9.71 -0.15 12.35
C LEU A 49 10.39 -1.34 11.66
N SER A 50 10.56 -1.28 10.34
CA SER A 50 11.20 -2.35 9.57
C SER A 50 12.73 -2.32 9.64
N GLY A 51 13.32 -1.22 10.10
CA GLY A 51 14.77 -0.99 10.05
C GLY A 51 15.32 -0.87 8.62
N CYS A 52 14.45 -0.72 7.62
CA CYS A 52 14.85 -0.56 6.22
C CYS A 52 15.12 0.90 5.87
N HIS A 53 15.94 1.12 4.86
CA HIS A 53 16.09 2.41 4.20
C HIS A 53 15.40 2.42 2.85
N LEU A 54 15.10 3.62 2.33
CA LEU A 54 14.53 3.77 0.98
C LEU A 54 15.41 3.14 -0.10
N SER A 55 16.74 3.13 0.10
CA SER A 55 17.70 2.46 -0.78
C SER A 55 17.48 0.96 -0.90
N ASP A 56 16.96 0.33 0.16
CA ASP A 56 16.79 -1.12 0.28
C ASP A 56 15.54 -1.64 -0.44
N ILE A 57 14.61 -0.74 -0.79
CA ILE A 57 13.38 -1.10 -1.50
C ILE A 57 13.70 -1.45 -2.96
N ASP A 58 13.18 -2.53 -3.51
CA ASP A 58 13.40 -2.89 -4.92
C ASP A 58 12.30 -2.30 -5.82
N GLY A 59 11.11 -2.05 -5.27
CA GLY A 59 10.00 -1.46 -6.00
C GLY A 59 8.82 -1.08 -5.12
N PHE A 60 7.82 -0.49 -5.75
CA PHE A 60 6.63 0.03 -5.06
C PHE A 60 5.35 -0.62 -5.56
N ALA A 61 4.40 -0.84 -4.65
CA ALA A 61 3.05 -1.26 -4.98
C ALA A 61 2.04 -0.23 -4.48
N VAL A 62 0.99 0.00 -5.27
CA VAL A 62 -0.11 0.89 -4.86
C VAL A 62 -1.43 0.36 -5.37
N THR A 63 -2.50 0.52 -4.59
CA THR A 63 -3.83 0.21 -5.09
C THR A 63 -4.26 1.19 -6.19
N ARG A 64 -4.88 0.67 -7.26
CA ARG A 64 -5.33 1.44 -8.43
C ARG A 64 -6.85 1.54 -8.55
N GLY A 65 -7.58 1.04 -7.56
CA GLY A 65 -9.04 1.02 -7.51
C GLY A 65 -9.65 -0.35 -7.82
N PRO A 66 -11.00 -0.45 -7.80
CA PRO A 66 -11.95 0.62 -7.48
C PRO A 66 -11.89 1.10 -6.02
N GLY A 67 -12.48 2.26 -5.72
CA GLY A 67 -12.51 2.84 -4.38
C GLY A 67 -12.63 4.37 -4.40
N SER A 68 -12.36 5.00 -3.26
CA SER A 68 -12.37 6.45 -3.07
C SER A 68 -11.48 7.15 -4.09
N PHE A 69 -12.09 7.96 -4.97
CA PHE A 69 -11.39 8.70 -6.01
C PHE A 69 -10.28 9.61 -5.47
N THR A 70 -10.57 10.31 -4.37
CA THR A 70 -9.59 11.17 -3.69
C THR A 70 -8.50 10.33 -3.03
N GLY A 71 -8.89 9.27 -2.32
CA GLY A 71 -7.96 8.38 -1.63
C GLY A 71 -6.97 7.73 -2.59
N LEU A 72 -7.45 7.13 -3.68
CA LEU A 72 -6.62 6.51 -4.71
C LEU A 72 -5.58 7.47 -5.28
N ARG A 73 -5.97 8.71 -5.60
CA ARG A 73 -5.04 9.71 -6.15
C ARG A 73 -3.97 10.13 -5.16
N ILE A 74 -4.29 10.19 -3.86
CA ILE A 74 -3.31 10.48 -2.81
C ILE A 74 -2.22 9.40 -2.79
N GLY A 75 -2.61 8.12 -2.67
CA GLY A 75 -1.65 7.01 -2.63
C GLY A 75 -0.83 6.87 -3.92
N ILE A 76 -1.49 6.92 -5.08
CA ILE A 76 -0.81 6.83 -6.38
C ILE A 76 0.19 7.98 -6.58
N SER A 77 -0.17 9.20 -6.17
CA SER A 77 0.74 10.36 -6.30
C SER A 77 1.95 10.24 -5.37
N ALA A 78 1.76 9.74 -4.15
CA ALA A 78 2.84 9.50 -3.20
C ALA A 78 3.83 8.44 -3.72
N ILE A 79 3.32 7.29 -4.18
CA ILE A 79 4.16 6.23 -4.76
C ILE A 79 4.87 6.71 -6.03
N LYS A 80 4.21 7.48 -6.90
CA LYS A 80 4.87 8.09 -8.06
C LYS A 80 6.03 9.00 -7.65
N GLY A 81 5.85 9.82 -6.62
CA GLY A 81 6.91 10.68 -6.09
C GLY A 81 8.11 9.88 -5.58
N LEU A 82 7.87 8.83 -4.78
CA LEU A 82 8.92 7.95 -4.25
C LEU A 82 9.64 7.17 -5.36
N ALA A 83 8.89 6.62 -6.31
CA ALA A 83 9.41 5.90 -7.47
C ALA A 83 10.30 6.81 -8.33
N MET A 84 9.83 8.02 -8.63
CA MET A 84 10.59 9.00 -9.41
C MET A 84 11.86 9.44 -8.69
N ALA A 85 11.80 9.68 -7.38
CA ALA A 85 12.95 10.12 -6.59
C ALA A 85 14.02 9.02 -6.44
N SER A 86 13.62 7.75 -6.40
CA SER A 86 14.54 6.61 -6.22
C SER A 86 14.93 5.92 -7.52
N GLY A 87 14.31 6.26 -8.64
CA GLY A 87 14.53 5.60 -9.94
C GLY A 87 14.02 4.16 -10.00
N LYS A 88 13.05 3.79 -9.15
CA LYS A 88 12.56 2.41 -9.00
C LYS A 88 11.19 2.24 -9.64
N SER A 89 10.86 1.00 -10.00
CA SER A 89 9.59 0.67 -10.65
C SER A 89 8.43 0.66 -9.66
N MET A 90 7.21 0.90 -10.17
CA MET A 90 5.98 0.79 -9.40
C MET A 90 4.92 -0.04 -10.13
N VAL A 91 4.06 -0.72 -9.37
CA VAL A 91 2.95 -1.54 -9.90
C VAL A 91 1.64 -1.13 -9.25
N GLY A 92 0.59 -1.07 -10.07
CA GLY A 92 -0.78 -0.86 -9.60
C GLY A 92 -1.48 -2.19 -9.33
N VAL A 93 -2.07 -2.34 -8.14
CA VAL A 93 -2.80 -3.54 -7.72
C VAL A 93 -4.30 -3.23 -7.68
N SER A 94 -5.13 -4.15 -8.17
CA SER A 94 -6.59 -4.05 -8.07
C SER A 94 -7.01 -4.17 -6.60
N VAL A 95 -7.90 -3.28 -6.14
CA VAL A 95 -8.42 -3.32 -4.76
C VAL A 95 -9.26 -4.57 -4.53
N LEU A 96 -10.02 -5.00 -5.55
CA LEU A 96 -10.82 -6.22 -5.47
C LEU A 96 -9.95 -7.47 -5.38
N ASP A 97 -8.84 -7.50 -6.11
CA ASP A 97 -7.88 -8.62 -6.05
C ASP A 97 -7.19 -8.65 -4.68
N ALA A 98 -6.81 -7.48 -4.14
CA ALA A 98 -6.24 -7.36 -2.80
C ALA A 98 -7.22 -7.82 -1.71
N LEU A 99 -8.50 -7.47 -1.82
CA LEU A 99 -9.55 -7.96 -0.94
C LEU A 99 -9.71 -9.49 -1.02
N ALA A 100 -9.75 -10.03 -2.23
CA ALA A 100 -9.86 -11.48 -2.42
C ALA A 100 -8.63 -12.23 -1.90
N PHE A 101 -7.44 -11.66 -2.05
CA PHE A 101 -6.18 -12.28 -1.64
C PHE A 101 -6.10 -12.59 -0.13
N GLN A 102 -6.86 -11.86 0.70
CA GLN A 102 -6.96 -12.14 2.14
C GLN A 102 -7.51 -13.55 2.44
N LEU A 103 -8.22 -14.15 1.49
CA LEU A 103 -8.78 -15.50 1.57
C LEU A 103 -8.08 -16.46 0.59
N SER A 104 -6.84 -16.19 0.19
CA SER A 104 -6.09 -16.94 -0.84
C SER A 104 -5.96 -18.45 -0.61
N PHE A 105 -6.14 -18.92 0.63
CA PHE A 105 -6.09 -20.35 0.97
C PHE A 105 -7.45 -21.06 0.95
N THR A 106 -8.52 -20.37 0.57
CA THR A 106 -9.85 -20.98 0.44
C THR A 106 -9.96 -21.77 -0.86
N SER A 107 -10.71 -22.88 -0.82
CA SER A 107 -11.08 -23.66 -2.01
C SER A 107 -12.37 -23.16 -2.68
N SER A 108 -13.07 -22.20 -2.06
CA SER A 108 -14.30 -21.61 -2.57
C SER A 108 -14.04 -20.48 -3.56
N LEU A 109 -15.02 -20.19 -4.43
CA LEU A 109 -14.98 -18.99 -5.28
C LEU A 109 -15.14 -17.72 -4.43
N ILE A 110 -14.33 -16.70 -4.70
CA ILE A 110 -14.37 -15.41 -4.01
C ILE A 110 -14.99 -14.36 -4.95
N CYS A 111 -16.02 -13.66 -4.48
CA CYS A 111 -16.61 -12.51 -5.14
C CYS A 111 -16.35 -11.25 -4.29
N PRO A 112 -15.24 -10.52 -4.51
CA PRO A 112 -14.94 -9.32 -3.76
C PRO A 112 -15.90 -8.19 -4.17
N THR A 113 -16.52 -7.55 -3.20
CA THR A 113 -17.42 -6.41 -3.40
C THR A 113 -16.96 -5.23 -2.57
N LEU A 114 -17.05 -4.03 -3.14
CA LEU A 114 -16.77 -2.77 -2.47
C LEU A 114 -17.94 -1.81 -2.76
N ASP A 115 -18.40 -1.11 -1.73
CA ASP A 115 -19.43 -0.05 -1.83
C ASP A 115 -18.86 1.22 -2.46
#